data_AF-A0A6C0LFM1-F1
#
_entry.id   AF-A0A6C0LFM1-F1
#
_cell.length_a   1.000
_cell.length_b   1.000
_cell.length_c   1.000
_cell.angle_alpha   90.00
_cell.angle_beta   90.00
_cell.angle_gamma   90.00
#
_symmetry.space_group_name_H-M   'P 1'
#
loop_
_entity.id
_entity.type
_entity.pdbx_description
1 polymer ?
#
loop_
_entity_poly.entity_id
_entity_poly.type
_entity_poly.pdbx_seq_one_letter_code
_entity_poly.pdbx_strand_id
1 'polypeptide(L)'
;MKYYEALKVYNQGKPTWCSPRKGTEDYKKILAIMKGNSKSPLKSPLKSPSRSPLKSPLKSPLKSPLKDSFKKPSTESLLFRKANIIQRFLKNKLILTKYNLDTRVQRYNLIRKRLEVIKSGECLKKMVGNKGGYTVAGIVNLEKKIGSDSIFGTIYLTSMPDLLGTYPIASKVMVASKNNESETKMNEWITENLITRKQTKHFVMMYKSTKCSPHNTKVNNLLKNEQLVNYNELCNGDLSSLMKTDDRNDEMLMINMAYQVIIAIATYQHRVGYCHRDCHHGNFLYQLNNETGYYHYIYNGLNFYIKSCKYNMCIFDFGMSDPMWKKDIQYGFGDYSRILPCFVGHQTYGHIQGVVKANVNASMFMIMTRVQRIIDKLLKSANTDIFQEIIDNVFKTFKPEKKLFTTNKPANILNRIPFVINKVEEYPNIVFKQI
;
A
#
# COMPACT_ATOMS: atom_id res chain seq x y z
N MET A 1 -0.82 19.35 -31.27
CA MET A 1 -1.21 18.05 -30.67
C MET A 1 -1.03 18.10 -29.14
N LYS A 2 -1.91 17.49 -28.32
CA LYS A 2 -1.76 17.43 -26.85
C LYS A 2 -0.56 16.53 -26.47
N TYR A 3 0.09 16.77 -25.32
CA TYR A 3 1.28 16.01 -24.90
C TYR A 3 1.06 14.50 -24.85
N TYR A 4 -0.09 14.06 -24.35
CA TYR A 4 -0.42 12.63 -24.27
C TYR A 4 -0.51 11.95 -25.65
N GLU A 5 -1.06 12.64 -26.65
CA GLU A 5 -1.13 12.12 -28.02
C GLU A 5 0.27 12.06 -28.66
N ALA A 6 1.12 13.06 -28.43
CA ALA A 6 2.51 13.04 -28.88
C ALA A 6 3.33 11.95 -28.18
N LEU A 7 3.01 11.64 -26.91
CA LEU A 7 3.63 10.58 -26.14
C LEU A 7 3.26 9.20 -26.68
N LYS A 8 2.01 8.99 -27.15
CA LYS A 8 1.61 7.75 -27.85
C LYS A 8 2.40 7.56 -29.13
N VAL A 9 2.49 8.59 -29.96
CA VAL A 9 3.28 8.56 -31.21
C VAL A 9 4.74 8.26 -30.91
N TYR A 10 5.32 8.90 -29.90
CA TYR A 10 6.72 8.67 -29.49
C TYR A 10 7.00 7.23 -28.98
N ASN A 11 5.99 6.53 -28.47
CA ASN A 11 6.10 5.16 -27.96
C ASN A 11 5.62 4.09 -28.94
N GLN A 12 5.14 4.47 -30.12
CA GLN A 12 4.69 3.52 -31.14
C GLN A 12 5.85 2.65 -31.61
N GLY A 13 5.69 1.31 -31.50
CA GLY A 13 6.71 0.33 -31.89
C GLY A 13 7.81 0.08 -30.85
N LYS A 14 7.75 0.68 -29.65
CA LYS A 14 8.71 0.39 -28.58
C LYS A 14 8.28 -0.84 -27.75
N PRO A 15 9.23 -1.68 -27.30
CA PRO A 15 8.92 -2.84 -26.46
C PRO A 15 8.41 -2.45 -25.06
N THR A 16 8.71 -1.24 -24.61
CA THR A 16 8.27 -0.71 -23.32
C THR A 16 7.85 0.74 -23.43
N TRP A 17 6.80 1.11 -22.69
CA TRP A 17 6.30 2.47 -22.64
C TRP A 17 7.22 3.36 -21.80
N CYS A 18 7.75 4.42 -22.41
CA CYS A 18 8.61 5.39 -21.74
C CYS A 18 7.90 6.73 -21.62
N SER A 19 7.88 7.30 -20.41
CA SER A 19 7.47 8.68 -20.15
C SER A 19 8.70 9.50 -19.70
N PRO A 20 9.38 10.20 -20.64
CA PRO A 20 10.63 10.86 -20.34
C PRO A 20 10.48 12.03 -19.36
N ARG A 21 11.43 12.20 -18.44
CA ARG A 21 11.47 13.34 -17.52
C ARG A 21 11.65 14.66 -18.28
N LYS A 22 11.02 15.74 -17.80
CA LYS A 22 11.13 17.07 -18.40
C LYS A 22 12.60 17.50 -18.50
N GLY A 23 13.02 17.89 -19.70
CA GLY A 23 14.39 18.34 -19.99
C GLY A 23 15.32 17.29 -20.59
N THR A 24 14.93 16.01 -20.63
CA THR A 24 15.70 14.98 -21.35
C THR A 24 15.56 15.11 -22.85
N GLU A 25 16.50 14.51 -23.61
CA GLU A 25 16.43 14.50 -25.08
C GLU A 25 15.16 13.84 -25.61
N ASP A 26 14.70 12.78 -24.95
CA ASP A 26 13.44 12.12 -25.31
C ASP A 26 12.21 12.97 -25.03
N TYR A 27 12.25 13.81 -23.99
CA TYR A 27 11.21 14.81 -23.75
C TYR A 27 11.19 15.89 -24.84
N LYS A 28 12.36 16.31 -25.34
CA LYS A 28 12.45 17.25 -26.48
C LYS A 28 11.88 16.65 -27.77
N LYS A 29 12.10 15.36 -28.02
CA LYS A 29 11.49 14.64 -29.17
C LYS A 29 9.97 14.64 -29.12
N ILE A 30 9.38 14.42 -27.93
CA ILE A 30 7.92 14.50 -27.75
C ILE A 30 7.41 15.93 -28.01
N LEU A 31 8.14 16.96 -27.56
CA LEU A 31 7.78 18.34 -27.86
C LEU A 31 7.89 18.67 -29.36
N ALA A 32 8.82 18.06 -30.09
CA ALA A 32 8.92 18.23 -31.54
C ALA A 32 7.72 17.59 -32.27
N ILE A 33 7.28 16.40 -31.84
CA ILE A 33 6.05 15.75 -32.32
C ILE A 33 4.82 16.63 -32.01
N MET A 34 4.74 17.22 -30.82
CA MET A 34 3.64 18.14 -30.47
C MET A 34 3.54 19.35 -31.39
N LYS A 35 4.69 19.84 -31.87
CA LYS A 35 4.85 20.99 -32.76
C LYS A 35 4.74 20.63 -34.26
N GLY A 36 4.55 19.35 -34.61
CA GLY A 36 4.40 18.90 -36.00
C GLY A 36 5.72 18.71 -36.76
N ASN A 37 6.87 18.71 -36.09
CA ASN A 37 8.19 18.65 -36.72
C ASN A 37 8.83 17.24 -36.67
N SER A 38 8.11 16.18 -37.06
CA SER A 38 8.70 14.83 -37.11
C SER A 38 9.05 14.42 -38.54
N LYS A 39 10.34 14.53 -38.90
CA LYS A 39 10.97 13.58 -39.82
C LYS A 39 11.29 12.31 -39.02
N SER A 40 10.88 11.15 -39.52
CA SER A 40 11.10 9.82 -38.95
C SER A 40 12.59 9.54 -38.67
N PRO A 41 12.97 8.81 -37.60
CA PRO A 41 14.36 8.60 -37.26
C PRO A 41 14.97 7.43 -38.04
N LEU A 42 15.91 7.72 -38.94
CA LEU A 42 16.91 6.76 -39.42
C LEU A 42 18.23 7.00 -38.66
N LYS A 43 18.70 5.92 -38.01
CA LYS A 43 20.06 5.55 -37.57
C LYS A 43 21.06 6.68 -37.17
N SER A 44 21.51 6.61 -35.91
CA SER A 44 22.72 7.25 -35.34
C SER A 44 24.01 6.82 -36.07
N PRO A 45 25.15 7.56 -36.04
CA PRO A 45 25.94 7.75 -34.81
C PRO A 45 26.84 9.02 -34.65
N LEU A 46 27.23 9.26 -33.38
CA LEU A 46 28.52 9.78 -32.84
C LEU A 46 29.03 11.22 -33.12
N LYS A 47 29.22 12.01 -32.05
CA LYS A 47 30.48 12.66 -31.55
C LYS A 47 30.22 14.00 -30.81
N SER A 48 30.79 14.12 -29.61
CA SER A 48 31.14 15.36 -28.88
C SER A 48 32.41 16.01 -29.49
N PRO A 49 33.05 17.10 -28.98
CA PRO A 49 32.81 17.90 -27.76
C PRO A 49 33.10 19.44 -27.90
N SER A 50 33.19 20.12 -26.75
CA SER A 50 33.92 21.39 -26.50
C SER A 50 33.13 22.68 -26.77
N ARG A 51 33.23 23.79 -26.04
CA ARG A 51 34.18 24.29 -25.02
C ARG A 51 33.51 25.51 -24.34
N SER A 52 33.56 25.60 -23.01
CA SER A 52 33.59 26.87 -22.27
C SER A 52 34.93 27.62 -22.61
N PRO A 53 35.20 28.91 -22.27
CA PRO A 53 34.79 29.53 -20.99
C PRO A 53 34.79 31.10 -20.84
N LEU A 54 34.49 31.52 -19.60
CA LEU A 54 35.20 32.56 -18.81
C LEU A 54 34.67 34.03 -18.76
N LYS A 55 34.36 34.42 -17.51
CA LYS A 55 34.71 35.65 -16.75
C LYS A 55 33.92 36.99 -16.90
N SER A 56 33.29 37.33 -15.76
CA SER A 56 33.03 38.62 -15.09
C SER A 56 34.21 39.65 -15.14
N PRO A 57 34.12 40.94 -14.72
CA PRO A 57 33.33 41.45 -13.56
C PRO A 57 32.82 42.93 -13.53
N LEU A 58 31.97 43.18 -12.53
CA LEU A 58 31.69 44.43 -11.76
C LEU A 58 31.53 45.79 -12.47
N LYS A 59 30.40 46.47 -12.22
CA LYS A 59 30.31 47.72 -11.39
C LYS A 59 28.88 48.29 -11.40
N SER A 60 28.34 48.54 -10.21
CA SER A 60 27.22 49.46 -9.96
C SER A 60 27.69 50.92 -10.04
N PRO A 61 26.79 51.89 -10.30
CA PRO A 61 26.29 52.69 -9.18
C PRO A 61 24.80 53.08 -9.23
N LEU A 62 24.28 53.40 -8.04
CA LEU A 62 22.95 53.91 -7.68
C LEU A 62 22.58 55.27 -8.32
N LYS A 63 21.29 55.46 -8.64
CA LYS A 63 20.38 56.60 -8.29
C LYS A 63 19.19 56.67 -9.28
N SER A 64 17.96 56.29 -8.91
CA SER A 64 16.91 57.14 -8.29
C SER A 64 15.54 56.74 -8.94
N PRO A 65 14.36 57.11 -8.39
CA PRO A 65 13.22 56.21 -8.26
C PRO A 65 12.18 56.37 -9.38
N LEU A 66 11.98 55.32 -10.17
CA LEU A 66 10.79 55.21 -11.01
C LEU A 66 9.63 54.70 -10.17
N LYS A 67 8.67 55.61 -9.96
CA LYS A 67 7.29 55.33 -9.54
C LYS A 67 6.73 54.18 -10.39
N ASP A 68 6.74 52.97 -9.85
CA ASP A 68 5.89 51.90 -10.37
C ASP A 68 4.69 51.73 -9.45
N SER A 69 3.55 52.13 -10.01
CA SER A 69 2.21 51.93 -9.52
C SER A 69 2.04 50.56 -8.86
N PHE A 70 1.49 50.54 -7.64
CA PHE A 70 0.91 49.35 -7.04
C PHE A 70 -0.28 48.88 -7.90
N LYS A 71 -0.01 48.15 -8.99
CA LYS A 71 -1.03 47.36 -9.65
C LYS A 71 -1.40 46.22 -8.71
N LYS A 72 -2.61 46.26 -8.17
CA LYS A 72 -3.25 45.08 -7.55
C LYS A 72 -3.01 43.90 -8.50
N PRO A 73 -2.52 42.75 -7.99
CA PRO A 73 -2.30 41.58 -8.83
C PRO A 73 -3.61 41.25 -9.54
N SER A 74 -3.56 41.14 -10.87
CA SER A 74 -4.74 40.82 -11.67
C SER A 74 -5.39 39.54 -11.12
N THR A 75 -6.72 39.49 -11.18
CA THR A 75 -7.52 38.34 -10.72
C THR A 75 -7.00 37.02 -11.28
N GLU A 76 -6.48 37.08 -12.51
CA GLU A 76 -5.80 35.99 -13.22
C GLU A 76 -4.49 35.55 -12.55
N SER A 77 -3.59 36.48 -12.19
CA SER A 77 -2.34 36.17 -11.47
C SER A 77 -2.59 35.56 -10.09
N LEU A 78 -3.66 35.98 -9.41
CA LEU A 78 -4.09 35.42 -8.12
C LEU A 78 -4.66 34.01 -8.30
N LEU A 79 -5.42 33.77 -9.37
CA LEU A 79 -5.94 32.46 -9.78
C LEU A 79 -4.82 31.48 -10.12
N PHE A 80 -3.82 31.90 -10.89
CA PHE A 80 -2.64 31.09 -11.23
C PHE A 80 -1.80 30.77 -9.99
N ARG A 81 -1.64 31.72 -9.06
CA ARG A 81 -0.93 31.48 -7.80
C ARG A 81 -1.67 30.49 -6.91
N LYS A 82 -3.00 30.58 -6.81
CA LYS A 82 -3.86 29.60 -6.12
C LYS A 82 -3.79 28.23 -6.80
N ALA A 83 -3.82 28.16 -8.13
CA ALA A 83 -3.71 26.93 -8.90
C ALA A 83 -2.36 26.23 -8.68
N ASN A 84 -1.25 26.96 -8.63
CA ASN A 84 0.07 26.41 -8.34
C ASN A 84 0.21 25.90 -6.89
N ILE A 85 -0.42 26.58 -5.92
CA ILE A 85 -0.48 26.11 -4.53
C ILE A 85 -1.30 24.82 -4.44
N ILE A 86 -2.46 24.77 -5.11
CA ILE A 86 -3.32 23.58 -5.19
C ILE A 86 -2.58 22.44 -5.89
N GLN A 87 -1.88 22.70 -6.99
CA GLN A 87 -1.10 21.71 -7.72
C GLN A 87 0.08 21.18 -6.87
N ARG A 88 0.77 22.05 -6.13
CA ARG A 88 1.85 21.66 -5.20
C ARG A 88 1.32 20.84 -4.03
N PHE A 89 0.18 21.23 -3.48
CA PHE A 89 -0.52 20.50 -2.42
C PHE A 89 -0.94 19.11 -2.91
N LEU A 90 -1.58 19.03 -4.07
CA LEU A 90 -1.97 17.78 -4.72
C LEU A 90 -0.74 16.91 -5.01
N LYS A 91 0.34 17.46 -5.58
CA LYS A 91 1.57 16.69 -5.84
C LYS A 91 2.21 16.14 -4.56
N ASN A 92 2.25 16.91 -3.48
CA ASN A 92 2.80 16.46 -2.19
C ASN A 92 1.96 15.32 -1.59
N LYS A 93 0.63 15.43 -1.64
CA LYS A 93 -0.29 14.44 -1.08
C LYS A 93 -0.42 13.20 -1.96
N LEU A 94 -0.45 13.37 -3.28
CA LEU A 94 -0.67 12.28 -4.23
C LEU A 94 0.59 11.47 -4.55
N ILE A 95 1.79 12.04 -4.37
CA ILE A 95 3.06 11.39 -4.77
C ILE A 95 3.98 11.15 -3.56
N LEU A 96 4.26 12.17 -2.75
CA LEU A 96 5.32 12.09 -1.74
C LEU A 96 4.88 11.49 -0.40
N THR A 97 3.64 11.76 0.00
CA THR A 97 3.07 11.32 1.30
C THR A 97 1.86 10.41 1.13
N LYS A 98 1.69 9.83 -0.08
CA LYS A 98 0.51 9.06 -0.50
C LYS A 98 0.09 7.99 0.51
N TYR A 99 1.06 7.30 1.09
CA TYR A 99 0.83 6.13 1.95
C TYR A 99 1.00 6.40 3.44
N ASN A 100 1.19 7.67 3.84
CA ASN A 100 1.06 8.00 5.24
C ASN A 100 -0.42 7.90 5.68
N LEU A 101 -0.66 7.59 6.94
CA LEU A 101 -2.01 7.25 7.42
C LEU A 101 -3.00 8.40 7.23
N ASP A 102 -2.57 9.65 7.45
CA ASP A 102 -3.42 10.82 7.24
C ASP A 102 -3.90 10.95 5.79
N THR A 103 -3.00 10.72 4.82
CA THR A 103 -3.34 10.81 3.41
C THR A 103 -4.18 9.61 2.96
N ARG A 104 -3.92 8.41 3.53
CA ARG A 104 -4.78 7.23 3.32
C ARG A 104 -6.22 7.49 3.76
N VAL A 105 -6.42 8.08 4.95
CA VAL A 105 -7.76 8.45 5.44
C VAL A 105 -8.39 9.59 4.62
N GLN A 106 -7.61 10.56 4.13
CA GLN A 106 -8.15 11.58 3.22
C GLN A 106 -8.61 10.95 1.90
N ARG A 107 -7.82 10.03 1.35
CA ARG A 107 -8.14 9.28 0.12
C ARG A 107 -9.38 8.42 0.30
N TYR A 108 -9.52 7.77 1.45
CA TYR A 108 -10.71 7.02 1.83
C TYR A 108 -11.99 7.83 1.65
N ASN A 109 -12.05 9.00 2.29
CA ASN A 109 -13.24 9.87 2.26
C ASN A 109 -13.57 10.31 0.83
N LEU A 110 -12.55 10.65 0.04
CA LEU A 110 -12.72 11.06 -1.36
C LEU A 110 -13.29 9.93 -2.22
N ILE A 111 -12.70 8.73 -2.12
CA ILE A 111 -13.10 7.58 -2.94
C ILE A 111 -14.46 7.05 -2.48
N ARG A 112 -14.70 6.92 -1.18
CA ARG A 112 -16.00 6.49 -0.62
C ARG A 112 -17.13 7.39 -1.10
N LYS A 113 -16.96 8.71 -1.03
CA LYS A 113 -17.94 9.68 -1.55
C LYS A 113 -18.25 9.50 -3.04
N ARG A 114 -17.25 9.16 -3.86
CA ARG A 114 -17.48 8.88 -5.29
C ARG A 114 -18.19 7.54 -5.50
N LEU A 115 -17.87 6.53 -4.69
CA LEU A 115 -18.49 5.20 -4.77
C LEU A 115 -19.92 5.18 -4.21
N GLU A 116 -20.34 6.15 -3.39
CA GLU A 116 -21.72 6.30 -2.90
C GLU A 116 -22.75 6.38 -4.03
N VAL A 117 -22.38 6.95 -5.18
CA VAL A 117 -23.24 7.06 -6.37
C VAL A 117 -23.65 5.69 -6.93
N ILE A 118 -22.86 4.64 -6.68
CA ILE A 118 -23.19 3.27 -7.08
C ILE A 118 -24.32 2.76 -6.18
N LYS A 119 -25.52 2.65 -6.75
CA LYS A 119 -26.72 2.17 -6.08
C LYS A 119 -26.60 0.69 -5.68
N SER A 120 -27.37 0.31 -4.67
CA SER A 120 -27.50 -1.10 -4.26
C SER A 120 -28.06 -1.95 -5.42
N GLY A 121 -27.49 -3.13 -5.64
CA GLY A 121 -27.94 -4.06 -6.68
C GLY A 121 -27.39 -3.80 -8.08
N GLU A 122 -26.61 -2.72 -8.29
CA GLU A 122 -25.86 -2.52 -9.54
C GLU A 122 -24.81 -3.63 -9.72
N CYS A 123 -24.83 -4.24 -10.88
CA CYS A 123 -23.99 -5.39 -11.20
C CYS A 123 -22.83 -4.99 -12.11
N LEU A 124 -21.79 -5.81 -12.13
CA LEU A 124 -20.75 -5.75 -13.15
C LEU A 124 -21.39 -5.83 -14.54
N LYS A 125 -20.82 -5.11 -15.51
CA LYS A 125 -21.17 -5.14 -16.93
C LYS A 125 -19.89 -5.24 -17.73
N LYS A 126 -19.86 -6.01 -18.83
CA LYS A 126 -18.68 -6.05 -19.71
C LYS A 126 -18.44 -4.67 -20.32
N MET A 127 -17.18 -4.25 -20.38
CA MET A 127 -16.81 -2.99 -21.05
C MET A 127 -16.92 -3.16 -22.58
N VAL A 128 -17.52 -2.18 -23.25
CA VAL A 128 -17.60 -2.15 -24.72
C VAL A 128 -16.21 -1.87 -25.30
N GLY A 129 -15.74 -2.70 -26.23
CA GLY A 129 -14.48 -2.51 -26.95
C GLY A 129 -13.20 -3.00 -26.24
N ASN A 130 -13.27 -3.43 -24.98
CA ASN A 130 -12.13 -4.01 -24.25
C ASN A 130 -12.39 -5.50 -23.94
N LYS A 131 -11.62 -6.41 -24.53
CA LYS A 131 -11.89 -7.87 -24.56
C LYS A 131 -11.74 -8.61 -23.21
N GLY A 132 -11.77 -7.93 -22.06
CA GLY A 132 -11.66 -8.61 -20.76
C GLY A 132 -11.93 -7.78 -19.50
N GLY A 133 -12.43 -6.54 -19.63
CA GLY A 133 -12.70 -5.66 -18.49
C GLY A 133 -14.18 -5.56 -18.13
N TYR A 134 -14.46 -5.15 -16.90
CA TYR A 134 -15.83 -4.91 -16.40
C TYR A 134 -16.00 -3.47 -15.91
N THR A 135 -17.24 -3.00 -15.83
CA THR A 135 -17.60 -1.70 -15.25
C THR A 135 -18.78 -1.84 -14.30
N VAL A 136 -18.88 -0.97 -13.30
CA VAL A 136 -20.07 -0.82 -12.46
C VAL A 136 -20.57 0.62 -12.56
N ALA A 137 -21.80 0.79 -13.05
CA ALA A 137 -22.46 2.07 -13.28
C ALA A 137 -21.67 3.12 -14.10
N GLY A 138 -20.62 2.72 -14.83
CA GLY A 138 -19.71 3.65 -15.50
C GLY A 138 -18.81 4.46 -14.54
N ILE A 139 -18.89 4.20 -13.23
CA ILE A 139 -18.16 4.92 -12.17
C ILE A 139 -16.79 4.27 -11.89
N VAL A 140 -16.72 2.95 -12.03
CA VAL A 140 -15.50 2.16 -11.83
C VAL A 140 -15.29 1.23 -13.02
N ASN A 141 -14.06 1.13 -13.48
CA ASN A 141 -13.67 0.23 -14.58
C ASN A 141 -12.60 -0.74 -14.06
N LEU A 142 -12.92 -2.02 -14.04
CA LEU A 142 -12.04 -3.13 -13.71
C LEU A 142 -11.27 -3.50 -14.98
N GLU A 143 -10.07 -2.96 -15.12
CA GLU A 143 -9.34 -2.93 -16.41
C GLU A 143 -8.48 -4.16 -16.64
N LYS A 144 -7.81 -4.66 -15.59
CA LYS A 144 -6.81 -5.72 -15.71
C LYS A 144 -6.82 -6.62 -14.47
N LYS A 145 -6.88 -7.93 -14.65
CA LYS A 145 -6.64 -8.90 -13.58
C LYS A 145 -5.22 -8.77 -13.03
N ILE A 146 -5.08 -8.78 -11.71
CA ILE A 146 -3.80 -8.74 -11.00
C ILE A 146 -3.82 -9.77 -9.86
N GLY A 147 -2.66 -10.08 -9.31
CA GLY A 147 -2.52 -11.13 -8.29
C GLY A 147 -2.58 -12.54 -8.89
N SER A 148 -2.49 -13.53 -8.01
CA SER A 148 -2.61 -14.94 -8.37
C SER A 148 -4.06 -15.35 -8.56
N ASP A 149 -4.30 -16.36 -9.39
CA ASP A 149 -5.62 -16.99 -9.49
C ASP A 149 -5.99 -17.60 -8.13
N SER A 150 -7.16 -17.23 -7.61
CA SER A 150 -7.67 -17.71 -6.31
C SER A 150 -9.08 -18.26 -6.49
N ILE A 151 -9.37 -19.37 -5.79
CA ILE A 151 -10.72 -19.93 -5.72
C ILE A 151 -11.70 -19.01 -4.98
N PHE A 152 -11.20 -18.08 -4.17
CA PHE A 152 -12.00 -17.19 -3.32
C PHE A 152 -12.35 -15.86 -3.99
N GLY A 153 -11.64 -15.47 -5.06
CA GLY A 153 -11.96 -14.27 -5.83
C GLY A 153 -10.88 -13.84 -6.81
N THR A 154 -11.23 -12.93 -7.71
CA THR A 154 -10.31 -12.33 -8.69
C THR A 154 -10.04 -10.87 -8.34
N ILE A 155 -8.77 -10.44 -8.35
CA ILE A 155 -8.40 -9.04 -8.12
C ILE A 155 -8.24 -8.31 -9.45
N TYR A 156 -8.78 -7.10 -9.54
CA TYR A 156 -8.65 -6.22 -10.70
C TYR A 156 -8.00 -4.90 -10.33
N LEU A 157 -7.02 -4.49 -11.14
CA LEU A 157 -6.62 -3.09 -11.24
C LEU A 157 -7.81 -2.29 -11.77
N THR A 158 -8.25 -1.31 -10.97
CA THR A 158 -9.50 -0.61 -11.21
C THR A 158 -9.27 0.89 -11.32
N SER A 159 -9.78 1.50 -12.38
CA SER A 159 -9.79 2.95 -12.58
C SER A 159 -11.14 3.55 -12.21
N MET A 160 -11.13 4.84 -11.89
CA MET A 160 -12.33 5.64 -11.61
C MET A 160 -12.33 6.84 -12.55
N PRO A 161 -13.08 6.78 -13.66
CA PRO A 161 -13.18 7.90 -14.58
C PRO A 161 -13.61 9.19 -13.88
N ASP A 162 -13.06 10.31 -14.37
CA ASP A 162 -13.37 11.68 -13.95
C ASP A 162 -12.98 12.05 -12.52
N LEU A 163 -12.17 11.24 -11.83
CA LEU A 163 -11.58 11.60 -10.55
C LEU A 163 -10.15 12.16 -10.76
N LEU A 164 -9.99 13.48 -10.56
CA LEU A 164 -8.72 14.16 -10.82
C LEU A 164 -7.62 13.65 -9.87
N GLY A 165 -6.52 13.13 -10.43
CA GLY A 165 -5.40 12.60 -9.64
C GLY A 165 -5.56 11.14 -9.17
N THR A 166 -6.48 10.35 -9.72
CA THR A 166 -6.59 8.94 -9.35
C THR A 166 -5.50 8.06 -9.93
N TYR A 167 -4.77 7.48 -8.98
CA TYR A 167 -4.10 6.20 -9.08
C TYR A 167 -5.16 5.09 -9.02
N PRO A 168 -4.93 3.96 -9.70
CA PRO A 168 -5.86 2.84 -9.63
C PRO A 168 -6.11 2.40 -8.17
N ILE A 169 -7.31 1.88 -7.94
CA ILE A 169 -7.69 1.10 -6.76
C ILE A 169 -7.62 -0.38 -7.14
N ALA A 170 -7.80 -1.27 -6.17
CA ALA A 170 -7.95 -2.71 -6.42
C ALA A 170 -9.42 -3.10 -6.19
N SER A 171 -10.00 -3.93 -7.04
CA SER A 171 -11.34 -4.52 -6.80
C SER A 171 -11.22 -6.03 -6.66
N LYS A 172 -11.67 -6.60 -5.54
CA LYS A 172 -11.79 -8.06 -5.35
C LYS A 172 -13.21 -8.47 -5.74
N VAL A 173 -13.34 -9.26 -6.81
CA VAL A 173 -14.60 -9.79 -7.32
C VAL A 173 -14.77 -11.23 -6.82
N MET A 174 -15.91 -11.53 -6.23
CA MET A 174 -16.17 -12.78 -5.52
C MET A 174 -17.60 -13.30 -5.71
N VAL A 175 -17.78 -14.58 -5.40
CA VAL A 175 -19.11 -15.16 -5.17
C VAL A 175 -19.66 -14.55 -3.87
N ALA A 176 -20.98 -14.30 -3.80
CA ALA A 176 -21.64 -13.88 -2.56
C ALA A 176 -21.88 -15.08 -1.60
N SER A 177 -20.81 -15.76 -1.19
CA SER A 177 -20.86 -16.81 -0.19
C SER A 177 -20.87 -16.22 1.23
N LYS A 178 -21.29 -17.01 2.24
CA LYS A 178 -21.27 -16.56 3.64
C LYS A 178 -19.86 -16.17 4.13
N ASN A 179 -18.82 -16.85 3.64
CA ASN A 179 -17.43 -16.52 4.01
C ASN A 179 -16.96 -15.25 3.35
N ASN A 180 -17.21 -15.07 2.05
CA ASN A 180 -16.81 -13.85 1.35
C ASN A 180 -17.57 -12.62 1.88
N GLU A 181 -18.83 -12.77 2.28
CA GLU A 181 -19.58 -11.72 2.98
C GLU A 181 -19.02 -11.42 4.37
N SER A 182 -18.56 -12.44 5.10
CA SER A 182 -17.92 -12.26 6.41
C SER A 182 -16.56 -11.58 6.30
N GLU A 183 -15.75 -11.97 5.31
CA GLU A 183 -14.49 -11.29 4.97
C GLU A 183 -14.75 -9.83 4.61
N THR A 184 -15.81 -9.54 3.85
CA THR A 184 -16.21 -8.18 3.49
C THR A 184 -16.56 -7.36 4.72
N LYS A 185 -17.44 -7.87 5.58
CA LYS A 185 -17.81 -7.22 6.85
C LYS A 185 -16.60 -6.98 7.75
N MET A 186 -15.64 -7.91 7.76
CA MET A 186 -14.41 -7.78 8.54
C MET A 186 -13.55 -6.63 8.01
N ASN A 187 -13.32 -6.57 6.70
CA ASN A 187 -12.59 -5.46 6.06
C ASN A 187 -13.26 -4.10 6.29
N GLU A 188 -14.60 -4.05 6.23
CA GLU A 188 -15.42 -2.87 6.54
C GLU A 188 -15.18 -2.42 7.97
N TRP A 189 -15.35 -3.33 8.93
CA TRP A 189 -15.19 -3.05 10.35
C TRP A 189 -13.78 -2.57 10.69
N ILE A 190 -12.74 -3.25 10.20
CA ILE A 190 -11.33 -2.85 10.41
C ILE A 190 -11.09 -1.44 9.87
N THR A 191 -11.60 -1.16 8.67
CA THR A 191 -11.43 0.16 8.04
C THR A 191 -12.09 1.24 8.89
N GLU A 192 -13.37 1.07 9.25
CA GLU A 192 -14.18 2.10 9.91
C GLU A 192 -13.85 2.28 11.41
N ASN A 193 -13.41 1.23 12.09
CA ASN A 193 -13.16 1.25 13.52
C ASN A 193 -11.68 1.41 13.87
N LEU A 194 -10.76 1.00 13.00
CA LEU A 194 -9.32 1.05 13.30
C LEU A 194 -8.57 2.04 12.41
N ILE A 195 -8.65 1.89 11.07
CA ILE A 195 -7.79 2.66 10.15
C ILE A 195 -8.24 4.13 10.09
N THR A 196 -9.53 4.41 9.89
CA THR A 196 -10.07 5.78 9.80
C THR A 196 -9.95 6.53 11.12
N ARG A 197 -10.01 5.80 12.25
CA ARG A 197 -9.74 6.30 13.62
C ARG A 197 -8.25 6.42 13.95
N LYS A 198 -7.38 6.12 12.98
CA LYS A 198 -5.92 6.19 13.07
C LYS A 198 -5.30 5.36 14.20
N GLN A 199 -5.97 4.27 14.57
CA GLN A 199 -5.54 3.35 15.64
C GLN A 199 -4.50 2.34 15.15
N THR A 200 -4.33 2.22 13.84
CA THR A 200 -3.33 1.35 13.20
C THR A 200 -3.16 1.75 11.73
N LYS A 201 -2.05 1.32 11.13
CA LYS A 201 -1.77 1.44 9.70
C LYS A 201 -1.60 0.09 8.99
N HIS A 202 -1.65 -1.01 9.74
CA HIS A 202 -1.18 -2.34 9.31
C HIS A 202 -2.23 -3.19 8.59
N PHE A 203 -3.29 -2.55 8.06
CA PHE A 203 -4.35 -3.22 7.30
C PHE A 203 -4.56 -2.51 5.98
N VAL A 204 -4.99 -3.25 4.96
CA VAL A 204 -5.46 -2.68 3.69
C VAL A 204 -6.85 -2.10 3.91
N MET A 205 -7.09 -0.93 3.34
CA MET A 205 -8.34 -0.21 3.52
C MET A 205 -9.38 -0.61 2.47
N MET A 206 -10.60 -0.87 2.89
CA MET A 206 -11.74 -1.10 1.99
C MET A 206 -12.61 0.16 1.91
N TYR A 207 -12.78 0.70 0.71
CA TYR A 207 -13.53 1.93 0.47
C TYR A 207 -15.05 1.73 0.49
N LYS A 208 -15.53 0.63 -0.12
CA LYS A 208 -16.94 0.22 -0.21
C LYS A 208 -17.01 -1.23 -0.69
N SER A 209 -18.12 -1.90 -0.44
CA SER A 209 -18.52 -3.13 -1.11
C SER A 209 -19.83 -2.94 -1.89
N THR A 210 -20.01 -3.69 -2.98
CA THR A 210 -21.28 -3.76 -3.72
C THR A 210 -21.67 -5.20 -3.96
N LYS A 211 -22.97 -5.48 -3.82
CA LYS A 211 -23.55 -6.80 -4.07
C LYS A 211 -24.62 -6.69 -5.15
N CYS A 212 -24.44 -7.45 -6.22
CA CYS A 212 -25.39 -7.57 -7.33
C CYS A 212 -26.67 -8.28 -6.83
N SER A 213 -27.83 -7.79 -7.28
CA SER A 213 -29.11 -8.41 -6.94
C SER A 213 -29.32 -9.72 -7.72
N PRO A 214 -29.82 -10.80 -7.11
CA PRO A 214 -30.10 -12.08 -7.79
C PRO A 214 -30.98 -11.93 -9.04
N HIS A 215 -31.94 -11.00 -9.03
CA HIS A 215 -32.83 -10.75 -10.17
C HIS A 215 -32.10 -10.21 -11.41
N ASN A 216 -31.00 -9.47 -11.21
CA ASN A 216 -30.20 -8.88 -12.29
C ASN A 216 -29.15 -9.85 -12.87
N THR A 217 -28.97 -11.03 -12.26
CA THR A 217 -27.98 -12.03 -12.72
C THR A 217 -28.43 -12.75 -14.00
N LYS A 218 -29.74 -12.92 -14.22
CA LYS A 218 -30.30 -13.59 -15.40
C LYS A 218 -30.18 -12.76 -16.70
N VAL A 219 -30.15 -11.43 -16.58
CA VAL A 219 -30.19 -10.51 -17.75
C VAL A 219 -28.82 -10.34 -18.41
N ASN A 220 -27.74 -10.65 -17.68
CA ASN A 220 -26.40 -10.17 -18.03
C ASN A 220 -25.41 -11.27 -18.44
N ASN A 221 -25.80 -12.55 -18.45
CA ASN A 221 -24.90 -13.71 -18.68
C ASN A 221 -23.58 -13.60 -17.89
N LEU A 222 -23.61 -12.89 -16.76
CA LEU A 222 -22.46 -12.70 -15.90
C LEU A 222 -22.38 -13.89 -14.97
N LEU A 223 -21.15 -14.40 -14.84
CA LEU A 223 -20.82 -15.65 -14.18
C LEU A 223 -21.55 -15.70 -12.82
N LYS A 224 -22.23 -16.82 -12.52
CA LYS A 224 -22.90 -17.08 -11.22
C LYS A 224 -22.02 -16.75 -9.99
N ASN A 225 -20.71 -16.58 -10.22
CA ASN A 225 -19.64 -16.44 -9.24
C ASN A 225 -19.10 -15.00 -9.05
N GLU A 226 -19.70 -13.96 -9.66
CA GLU A 226 -19.17 -12.57 -9.63
C GLU A 226 -20.20 -11.56 -9.08
N GLN A 227 -20.74 -11.82 -7.90
CA GLN A 227 -21.87 -11.06 -7.34
C GLN A 227 -21.45 -10.04 -6.27
N LEU A 228 -20.25 -10.15 -5.71
CA LEU A 228 -19.74 -9.31 -4.64
C LEU A 228 -18.45 -8.64 -5.09
N VAL A 229 -18.38 -7.32 -4.96
CA VAL A 229 -17.19 -6.53 -5.35
C VAL A 229 -16.75 -5.68 -4.17
N ASN A 230 -15.52 -5.90 -3.71
CA ASN A 230 -14.88 -5.09 -2.67
C ASN A 230 -13.90 -4.13 -3.31
N TYR A 231 -14.11 -2.83 -3.11
CA TYR A 231 -13.23 -1.76 -3.61
C TYR A 231 -12.19 -1.43 -2.55
N ASN A 232 -10.93 -1.80 -2.80
CA ASN A 232 -9.83 -1.76 -1.85
C ASN A 232 -8.73 -0.78 -2.26
N GLU A 233 -7.95 -0.36 -1.28
CA GLU A 233 -6.70 0.34 -1.51
C GLU A 233 -5.71 -0.54 -2.30
N LEU A 234 -5.13 0.03 -3.36
CA LEU A 234 -4.08 -0.62 -4.12
C LEU A 234 -2.73 -0.47 -3.40
N CYS A 235 -2.12 -1.60 -3.05
CA CYS A 235 -0.75 -1.69 -2.54
C CYS A 235 0.28 -1.79 -3.67
N ASN A 236 1.56 -1.61 -3.35
CA ASN A 236 2.64 -1.65 -4.34
C ASN A 236 3.02 -3.08 -4.75
N GLY A 237 2.76 -4.06 -3.89
CA GLY A 237 3.02 -5.48 -4.10
C GLY A 237 2.79 -6.27 -2.82
N ASP A 238 3.11 -7.55 -2.86
CA ASP A 238 3.10 -8.47 -1.72
C ASP A 238 4.53 -8.80 -1.23
N LEU A 239 4.66 -9.45 -0.07
CA LEU A 239 5.96 -9.84 0.48
C LEU A 239 6.70 -10.79 -0.47
N SER A 240 6.01 -11.67 -1.19
CA SER A 240 6.62 -12.57 -2.19
C SER A 240 7.38 -11.80 -3.27
N SER A 241 6.74 -10.79 -3.84
CA SER A 241 7.32 -9.91 -4.85
C SER A 241 8.48 -9.09 -4.30
N LEU A 242 8.42 -8.70 -3.02
CA LEU A 242 9.48 -7.98 -2.34
C LEU A 242 10.71 -8.85 -2.08
N MET A 243 10.52 -10.13 -1.74
CA MET A 243 11.62 -11.10 -1.55
C MET A 243 12.35 -11.46 -2.85
N LYS A 244 11.89 -10.96 -4.01
CA LYS A 244 12.56 -11.09 -5.32
C LYS A 244 13.43 -9.87 -5.66
N THR A 245 13.45 -8.82 -4.83
CA THR A 245 14.29 -7.63 -5.04
C THR A 245 15.54 -7.66 -4.17
N ASP A 246 16.50 -6.76 -4.46
CA ASP A 246 17.70 -6.59 -3.64
C ASP A 246 17.42 -6.07 -2.22
N ASP A 247 16.22 -5.58 -1.94
CA ASP A 247 15.85 -5.13 -0.58
C ASP A 247 15.89 -6.29 0.44
N ARG A 248 15.75 -7.54 -0.01
CA ARG A 248 15.92 -8.74 0.83
C ARG A 248 17.32 -8.89 1.41
N ASN A 249 18.28 -8.14 0.89
CA ASN A 249 19.69 -8.15 1.30
C ASN A 249 20.05 -6.94 2.17
N ASP A 250 19.08 -6.14 2.61
CA ASP A 250 19.23 -5.11 3.64
C ASP A 250 18.77 -5.68 5.00
N GLU A 251 19.73 -5.89 5.90
CA GLU A 251 19.48 -6.50 7.22
C GLU A 251 18.46 -5.69 8.05
N MET A 252 18.60 -4.37 8.08
CA MET A 252 17.77 -3.52 8.93
C MET A 252 16.36 -3.42 8.38
N LEU A 253 16.24 -3.36 7.06
CA LEU A 253 14.96 -3.36 6.38
C LEU A 253 14.20 -4.66 6.61
N MET A 254 14.86 -5.82 6.49
CA MET A 254 14.26 -7.14 6.73
C MET A 254 13.77 -7.31 8.16
N ILE A 255 14.58 -6.94 9.16
CA ILE A 255 14.17 -6.99 10.58
C ILE A 255 12.96 -6.08 10.82
N ASN A 256 13.01 -4.86 10.28
CA ASN A 256 11.93 -3.89 10.46
C ASN A 256 10.60 -4.38 9.84
N MET A 257 10.65 -4.95 8.64
CA MET A 257 9.47 -5.54 7.99
C MET A 257 8.91 -6.71 8.79
N ALA A 258 9.76 -7.59 9.33
CA ALA A 258 9.31 -8.69 10.18
C ALA A 258 8.63 -8.17 11.46
N TYR A 259 9.17 -7.13 12.10
CA TYR A 259 8.53 -6.51 13.27
C TYR A 259 7.16 -5.94 12.91
N GLN A 260 7.04 -5.23 11.79
CA GLN A 260 5.74 -4.70 11.34
C GLN A 260 4.73 -5.82 11.05
N VAL A 261 5.16 -6.94 10.46
CA VAL A 261 4.32 -8.12 10.20
C VAL A 261 3.83 -8.76 11.50
N ILE A 262 4.72 -8.96 12.48
CA ILE A 262 4.35 -9.47 13.81
C ILE A 262 3.35 -8.54 14.50
N ILE A 263 3.57 -7.21 14.43
CA ILE A 263 2.65 -6.21 14.98
C ILE A 263 1.29 -6.24 14.26
N ALA A 264 1.26 -6.45 12.93
CA ALA A 264 0.03 -6.57 12.18
C ALA A 264 -0.81 -7.77 12.66
N ILE A 265 -0.15 -8.93 12.85
CA ILE A 265 -0.79 -10.14 13.39
C ILE A 265 -1.30 -9.89 14.81
N ALA A 266 -0.47 -9.32 15.69
CA ALA A 266 -0.86 -9.01 17.06
C ALA A 266 -2.05 -8.03 17.10
N THR A 267 -2.06 -7.02 16.22
CA THR A 267 -3.19 -6.10 16.11
C THR A 267 -4.45 -6.86 15.67
N TYR A 268 -4.37 -7.78 14.72
CA TYR A 268 -5.52 -8.58 14.31
C TYR A 268 -6.05 -9.46 15.46
N GLN A 269 -5.16 -10.17 16.14
CA GLN A 269 -5.53 -11.07 17.23
C GLN A 269 -6.09 -10.33 18.45
N HIS A 270 -5.43 -9.28 18.91
CA HIS A 270 -5.80 -8.59 20.14
C HIS A 270 -6.82 -7.47 19.93
N ARG A 271 -6.71 -6.68 18.86
CA ARG A 271 -7.59 -5.54 18.59
C ARG A 271 -8.87 -5.96 17.86
N VAL A 272 -8.78 -6.94 16.96
CA VAL A 272 -9.95 -7.43 16.20
C VAL A 272 -10.55 -8.68 16.85
N GLY A 273 -9.76 -9.50 17.53
CA GLY A 273 -10.24 -10.69 18.25
C GLY A 273 -10.28 -11.96 17.41
N TYR A 274 -9.52 -12.00 16.31
CA TYR A 274 -9.50 -13.11 15.35
C TYR A 274 -8.07 -13.54 15.03
N CYS A 275 -7.86 -14.84 14.81
CA CYS A 275 -6.66 -15.34 14.13
C CYS A 275 -6.90 -15.36 12.61
N HIS A 276 -5.84 -15.16 11.84
CA HIS A 276 -5.89 -15.07 10.39
C HIS A 276 -5.98 -16.44 9.73
N ARG A 277 -5.25 -17.43 10.27
CA ARG A 277 -5.11 -18.82 9.82
C ARG A 277 -4.47 -19.05 8.45
N ASP A 278 -4.35 -18.00 7.65
CA ASP A 278 -3.72 -18.04 6.32
C ASP A 278 -2.56 -17.03 6.17
N CYS A 279 -1.70 -16.93 7.20
CA CYS A 279 -0.54 -16.03 7.19
C CYS A 279 0.58 -16.52 6.27
N HIS A 280 0.47 -16.30 4.96
CA HIS A 280 1.55 -16.52 3.99
C HIS A 280 1.98 -15.21 3.32
N HIS A 281 3.16 -15.22 2.69
CA HIS A 281 3.76 -14.05 2.01
C HIS A 281 2.88 -13.33 0.97
N GLY A 282 1.79 -13.94 0.47
CA GLY A 282 0.85 -13.31 -0.47
C GLY A 282 -0.17 -12.41 0.22
N ASN A 283 -0.45 -12.68 1.50
CA ASN A 283 -1.43 -11.95 2.32
C ASN A 283 -0.81 -10.78 3.11
N PHE A 284 0.50 -10.57 2.99
CA PHE A 284 1.19 -9.41 3.52
C PHE A 284 1.60 -8.49 2.38
N LEU A 285 0.88 -7.38 2.25
CA LEU A 285 1.10 -6.37 1.22
C LEU A 285 2.01 -5.26 1.73
N TYR A 286 2.68 -4.57 0.82
CA TYR A 286 3.50 -3.41 1.17
C TYR A 286 3.09 -2.14 0.41
N GLN A 287 3.29 -1.01 1.07
CA GLN A 287 3.21 0.33 0.49
C GLN A 287 4.55 1.03 0.66
N LEU A 288 4.97 1.81 -0.33
CA LEU A 288 6.17 2.63 -0.21
C LEU A 288 6.01 3.66 0.90
N ASN A 289 7.02 3.82 1.73
CA ASN A 289 7.03 4.77 2.83
C ASN A 289 8.28 5.65 2.76
N ASN A 290 8.04 6.97 2.79
CA ASN A 290 9.08 7.99 2.79
C ASN A 290 9.16 8.73 4.13
N GLU A 291 8.33 8.35 5.12
CA GLU A 291 8.36 8.97 6.44
C GLU A 291 9.63 8.58 7.19
N THR A 292 10.25 9.54 7.86
CA THR A 292 11.45 9.34 8.69
C THR A 292 11.10 9.70 10.13
N GLY A 293 11.26 8.78 11.06
CA GLY A 293 10.91 8.96 12.47
C GLY A 293 10.58 7.62 13.12
N TYR A 294 9.74 7.64 14.14
CA TYR A 294 9.24 6.45 14.81
C TYR A 294 7.71 6.44 14.85
N TYR A 295 7.13 5.27 14.72
CA TYR A 295 5.72 5.04 15.01
C TYR A 295 5.57 4.62 16.48
N HIS A 296 4.66 5.27 17.18
CA HIS A 296 4.33 5.00 18.57
C HIS A 296 3.19 3.99 18.67
N TYR A 297 3.43 2.93 19.45
CA TYR A 297 2.48 1.87 19.75
C TYR A 297 2.25 1.76 21.26
N ILE A 298 1.07 1.25 21.62
CA ILE A 298 0.70 0.91 22.99
C ILE A 298 0.21 -0.54 23.02
N TYR A 299 0.80 -1.33 23.92
CA TYR A 299 0.35 -2.68 24.24
C TYR A 299 0.48 -2.96 25.73
N ASN A 300 -0.60 -3.38 26.39
CA ASN A 300 -0.66 -3.66 27.84
C ASN A 300 -0.06 -2.53 28.70
N GLY A 301 -0.35 -1.27 28.34
CA GLY A 301 0.21 -0.09 29.00
C GLY A 301 1.67 0.23 28.64
N LEU A 302 2.40 -0.69 28.01
CA LEU A 302 3.74 -0.46 27.48
C LEU A 302 3.68 0.46 26.25
N ASN A 303 4.39 1.58 26.34
CA ASN A 303 4.66 2.46 25.21
C ASN A 303 5.94 2.00 24.52
N PHE A 304 5.87 1.76 23.21
CA PHE A 304 7.05 1.40 22.43
C PHE A 304 7.03 2.03 21.04
N TYR A 305 8.19 2.06 20.41
CA TYR A 305 8.43 2.83 19.20
C TYR A 305 9.19 2.00 18.17
N ILE A 306 8.64 1.91 16.96
CA ILE A 306 9.29 1.24 15.82
C ILE A 306 9.76 2.30 14.84
N LYS A 307 11.05 2.27 14.50
CA LYS A 307 11.63 3.17 13.50
C LYS A 307 10.93 2.97 12.16
N SER A 308 10.62 4.04 11.44
CA SER A 308 10.10 3.92 10.08
C SER A 308 11.15 3.34 9.13
N CYS A 309 10.70 2.61 8.12
CA CYS A 309 11.55 2.10 7.04
C CYS A 309 10.91 2.37 5.68
N LYS A 310 11.52 1.89 4.60
CA LYS A 310 11.08 2.06 3.20
C LYS A 310 9.66 1.51 2.94
N TYR A 311 9.14 0.65 3.81
CA TYR A 311 7.85 -0.02 3.61
C TYR A 311 6.90 0.11 4.80
N ASN A 312 5.62 0.28 4.50
CA ASN A 312 4.52 0.03 5.41
C ASN A 312 3.95 -1.36 5.10
N MET A 313 4.05 -2.31 6.04
CA MET A 313 3.50 -3.66 5.88
C MET A 313 2.04 -3.71 6.34
N CYS A 314 1.18 -4.29 5.52
CA CYS A 314 -0.25 -4.46 5.76
C CYS A 314 -0.67 -5.93 5.61
N ILE A 315 -1.47 -6.45 6.53
CA ILE A 315 -2.11 -7.76 6.39
C ILE A 315 -3.45 -7.62 5.64
N PHE A 316 -3.81 -8.64 4.88
CA PHE A 316 -5.03 -8.70 4.05
C PHE A 316 -5.50 -10.15 3.86
N ASP A 317 -6.70 -10.31 3.27
CA ASP A 317 -7.35 -11.60 2.97
C ASP A 317 -7.76 -12.42 4.20
N PHE A 318 -8.83 -11.96 4.86
CA PHE A 318 -9.33 -12.54 6.10
C PHE A 318 -10.27 -13.74 5.90
N GLY A 319 -10.35 -14.31 4.70
CA GLY A 319 -11.35 -15.32 4.33
C GLY A 319 -11.34 -16.59 5.18
N MET A 320 -10.21 -16.89 5.83
CA MET A 320 -10.00 -18.07 6.68
C MET A 320 -10.02 -17.77 8.19
N SER A 321 -10.43 -16.56 8.57
CA SER A 321 -10.31 -16.10 9.95
C SER A 321 -11.21 -16.85 10.92
N ASP A 322 -10.74 -16.99 12.15
CA ASP A 322 -11.50 -17.59 13.24
C ASP A 322 -11.45 -16.72 14.51
N PRO A 323 -12.55 -16.65 15.28
CA PRO A 323 -12.54 -15.94 16.55
C PRO A 323 -11.55 -16.56 17.55
N MET A 324 -10.77 -15.71 18.21
CA MET A 324 -9.77 -16.13 19.20
C MET A 324 -10.41 -16.78 20.44
N TRP A 325 -11.66 -16.45 20.78
CA TRP A 325 -12.34 -16.99 21.96
C TRP A 325 -12.95 -18.39 21.78
N LYS A 326 -13.04 -18.89 20.54
CA LYS A 326 -13.71 -20.18 20.24
C LYS A 326 -12.74 -21.35 20.14
N LYS A 327 -11.42 -21.14 20.12
CA LYS A 327 -10.47 -22.17 19.69
C LYS A 327 -9.15 -22.18 20.46
N ASP A 328 -8.47 -23.32 20.31
CA ASP A 328 -7.12 -23.62 20.78
C ASP A 328 -6.13 -22.49 20.45
N ILE A 329 -5.37 -22.09 21.46
CA ILE A 329 -4.31 -21.08 21.38
C ILE A 329 -3.30 -21.36 20.24
N GLN A 330 -3.15 -22.63 19.86
CA GLN A 330 -2.33 -23.08 18.74
C GLN A 330 -2.63 -22.36 17.43
N TYR A 331 -3.90 -22.00 17.15
CA TYR A 331 -4.23 -21.33 15.91
C TYR A 331 -3.70 -19.89 15.86
N GLY A 332 -3.73 -19.17 16.98
CA GLY A 332 -3.13 -17.84 17.08
C GLY A 332 -1.61 -17.88 16.92
N PHE A 333 -0.97 -18.87 17.53
CA PHE A 333 0.49 -19.06 17.39
C PHE A 333 0.89 -19.44 15.96
N GLY A 334 0.03 -20.21 15.28
CA GLY A 334 0.19 -20.61 13.89
C GLY A 334 0.30 -19.45 12.89
N ASP A 335 -0.25 -18.28 13.21
CA ASP A 335 -0.10 -17.10 12.33
C ASP A 335 1.35 -16.62 12.26
N TYR A 336 2.06 -16.64 13.40
CA TYR A 336 3.47 -16.22 13.48
C TYR A 336 4.41 -17.26 12.84
N SER A 337 4.19 -18.55 13.12
CA SER A 337 5.05 -19.62 12.60
C SER A 337 4.96 -19.78 11.08
N ARG A 338 3.81 -19.48 10.47
CA ARG A 338 3.65 -19.54 9.00
C ARG A 338 4.36 -18.41 8.26
N ILE A 339 4.37 -17.19 8.82
CA ILE A 339 4.89 -16.03 8.08
C ILE A 339 6.40 -15.84 8.22
N LEU A 340 7.00 -16.14 9.37
CA LEU A 340 8.43 -15.86 9.61
C LEU A 340 9.40 -16.59 8.68
N PRO A 341 9.15 -17.86 8.26
CA PRO A 341 9.96 -18.52 7.24
C PRO A 341 10.02 -17.75 5.90
N CYS A 342 9.04 -16.88 5.63
CA CYS A 342 9.04 -16.05 4.42
C CYS A 342 10.13 -14.96 4.39
N PHE A 343 10.83 -14.76 5.51
CA PHE A 343 11.99 -13.85 5.61
C PHE A 343 13.34 -14.58 5.58
N VAL A 344 13.35 -15.90 5.45
CA VAL A 344 14.55 -16.73 5.49
C VAL A 344 14.78 -17.39 4.13
N GLY A 345 16.04 -17.55 3.73
CA GLY A 345 16.46 -18.26 2.53
C GLY A 345 16.10 -19.74 2.56
N HIS A 346 15.73 -20.29 1.40
CA HIS A 346 15.35 -21.70 1.27
C HIS A 346 16.42 -22.69 1.75
N GLN A 347 17.71 -22.33 1.60
CA GLN A 347 18.84 -23.13 2.09
C GLN A 347 18.91 -23.22 3.63
N THR A 348 18.10 -22.45 4.35
CA THR A 348 18.05 -22.44 5.82
C THR A 348 16.61 -22.64 6.31
N TYR A 349 15.88 -23.55 5.66
CA TYR A 349 14.50 -23.91 5.97
C TYR A 349 13.48 -22.76 5.83
N GLY A 350 13.83 -21.71 5.08
CA GLY A 350 12.95 -20.60 4.76
C GLY A 350 12.24 -20.74 3.41
N HIS A 351 11.55 -19.68 2.97
CA HIS A 351 10.80 -19.68 1.70
C HIS A 351 11.40 -18.79 0.62
N ILE A 352 12.41 -17.97 0.92
CA ILE A 352 13.01 -17.08 -0.09
C ILE A 352 13.84 -17.90 -1.09
N GLN A 353 13.47 -17.80 -2.36
CA GLN A 353 14.19 -18.42 -3.46
C GLN A 353 15.44 -17.61 -3.85
N GLY A 354 16.51 -18.32 -4.18
CA GLY A 354 17.82 -17.74 -4.50
C GLY A 354 18.64 -17.31 -3.29
N VAL A 355 19.80 -16.71 -3.54
CA VAL A 355 20.76 -16.36 -2.49
C VAL A 355 20.33 -15.10 -1.73
N VAL A 356 20.28 -15.21 -0.40
CA VAL A 356 20.17 -14.11 0.56
C VAL A 356 21.53 -13.94 1.21
N LYS A 357 22.00 -12.70 1.40
CA LYS A 357 23.29 -12.43 2.08
C LYS A 357 23.34 -13.14 3.44
N ALA A 358 24.45 -13.81 3.71
CA ALA A 358 24.59 -14.71 4.86
C ALA A 358 24.27 -14.04 6.20
N ASN A 359 24.72 -12.81 6.43
CA ASN A 359 24.44 -12.05 7.65
C ASN A 359 22.95 -11.71 7.79
N VAL A 360 22.28 -11.31 6.69
CA VAL A 360 20.84 -11.02 6.68
C VAL A 360 20.05 -12.29 6.98
N ASN A 361 20.38 -13.37 6.28
CA ASN A 361 19.72 -14.66 6.45
C ASN A 361 19.88 -15.21 7.88
N ALA A 362 21.08 -15.11 8.46
CA ALA A 362 21.34 -15.50 9.84
C ALA A 362 20.50 -14.67 10.82
N SER A 363 20.39 -13.36 10.62
CA SER A 363 19.56 -12.49 11.46
C SER A 363 18.07 -12.86 11.39
N MET A 364 17.54 -13.11 10.20
CA MET A 364 16.13 -13.50 10.04
C MET A 364 15.86 -14.90 10.60
N PHE A 365 16.79 -15.85 10.41
CA PHE A 365 16.72 -17.18 11.02
C PHE A 365 16.73 -17.11 12.56
N MET A 366 17.54 -16.23 13.16
CA MET A 366 17.55 -16.02 14.60
C MET A 366 16.21 -15.46 15.12
N ILE A 367 15.61 -14.51 14.43
CA ILE A 367 14.27 -13.99 14.80
C ILE A 367 13.25 -15.14 14.73
N MET A 368 13.20 -15.87 13.62
CA MET A 368 12.28 -16.99 13.42
C MET A 368 12.41 -18.03 14.53
N THR A 369 13.63 -18.49 14.82
CA THR A 369 13.87 -19.51 15.84
C THR A 369 13.59 -19.02 17.26
N ARG A 370 13.83 -17.74 17.58
CA ARG A 370 13.44 -17.17 18.88
C ARG A 370 11.92 -17.15 19.05
N VAL A 371 11.18 -16.74 18.03
CA VAL A 371 9.70 -16.78 18.07
C VAL A 371 9.19 -18.21 18.18
N GLN A 372 9.79 -19.15 17.44
CA GLN A 372 9.41 -20.57 17.55
C GLN A 372 9.62 -21.12 18.97
N ARG A 373 10.76 -20.80 19.62
CA ARG A 373 11.00 -21.20 21.02
C ARG A 373 9.99 -20.60 21.98
N ILE A 374 9.55 -19.36 21.76
CA ILE A 374 8.49 -18.72 22.54
C ILE A 374 7.19 -19.51 22.38
N ILE A 375 6.81 -19.84 21.13
CA ILE A 375 5.63 -20.66 20.84
C ILE A 375 5.71 -22.01 21.57
N ASP A 376 6.82 -22.73 21.43
CA ASP A 376 7.01 -24.06 22.05
C ASP A 376 6.93 -24.00 23.58
N LYS A 377 7.44 -22.92 24.19
CA LYS A 377 7.33 -22.66 25.64
C LYS A 377 5.88 -22.39 26.03
N LEU A 378 5.19 -21.50 25.32
CA LEU A 378 3.84 -21.08 25.66
C LEU A 378 2.81 -22.19 25.50
N LEU A 379 2.98 -23.07 24.50
CA LEU A 379 2.14 -24.26 24.31
C LEU A 379 2.19 -25.23 25.50
N LYS A 380 3.24 -25.17 26.32
CA LYS A 380 3.42 -25.99 27.53
C LYS A 380 3.03 -25.25 28.82
N SER A 381 2.60 -23.99 28.73
CA SER A 381 2.40 -23.11 29.88
C SER A 381 0.96 -22.59 29.95
N ALA A 382 0.56 -22.09 31.13
CA ALA A 382 -0.71 -21.37 31.28
C ALA A 382 -0.64 -19.91 30.77
N ASN A 383 0.55 -19.38 30.41
CA ASN A 383 0.69 -18.06 29.82
C ASN A 383 0.28 -18.10 28.34
N THR A 384 -0.52 -17.13 27.92
CA THR A 384 -1.09 -17.06 26.57
C THR A 384 -0.70 -15.80 25.80
N ASP A 385 0.04 -14.86 26.40
CA ASP A 385 0.40 -13.58 25.76
C ASP A 385 1.70 -13.68 24.95
N ILE A 386 1.59 -14.32 23.78
CA ILE A 386 2.71 -14.47 22.85
C ILE A 386 3.31 -13.14 22.42
N PHE A 387 2.50 -12.11 22.22
CA PHE A 387 3.02 -10.85 21.71
C PHE A 387 3.86 -10.12 22.76
N GLN A 388 3.47 -10.19 24.04
CA GLN A 388 4.31 -9.70 25.14
C GLN A 388 5.65 -10.43 25.20
N GLU A 389 5.65 -11.76 25.10
CA GLU A 389 6.89 -12.55 25.09
C GLU A 389 7.77 -12.23 23.87
N ILE A 390 7.18 -11.96 22.69
CA ILE A 390 7.94 -11.50 21.51
C ILE A 390 8.55 -10.13 21.76
N ILE A 391 7.83 -9.19 22.37
CA ILE A 391 8.39 -7.88 22.71
C ILE A 391 9.60 -8.06 23.63
N ASP A 392 9.44 -8.85 24.69
CA ASP A 392 10.45 -8.99 25.74
C ASP A 392 11.69 -9.77 25.30
N ASN A 393 11.50 -10.84 24.53
CA ASN A 393 12.59 -11.76 24.18
C ASN A 393 13.11 -11.57 22.75
N VAL A 394 12.43 -10.79 21.90
CA VAL A 394 12.86 -10.50 20.53
C VAL A 394 13.05 -9.00 20.32
N PHE A 395 12.01 -8.17 20.48
CA PHE A 395 12.11 -6.76 20.09
C PHE A 395 13.09 -5.97 20.95
N LYS A 396 13.08 -6.19 22.26
CA LYS A 396 14.01 -5.52 23.20
C LYS A 396 15.46 -6.00 23.06
N THR A 397 15.67 -7.26 22.69
CA THR A 397 16.99 -7.92 22.80
C THR A 397 17.70 -8.10 21.46
N PHE A 398 16.99 -8.01 20.34
CA PHE A 398 17.57 -8.28 19.04
C PHE A 398 18.13 -7.01 18.40
N LYS A 399 19.46 -6.91 18.36
CA LYS A 399 20.22 -5.76 17.84
C LYS A 399 19.76 -4.40 18.43
N PRO A 400 19.70 -4.25 19.77
CA PRO A 400 19.23 -3.03 20.42
C PRO A 400 20.07 -1.79 20.04
N GLU A 401 21.34 -1.98 19.71
CA GLU A 401 22.26 -0.92 19.27
C GLU A 401 21.80 -0.22 17.99
N LYS A 402 20.97 -0.88 17.17
CA LYS A 402 20.42 -0.33 15.92
C LYS A 402 19.21 0.58 16.12
N LYS A 403 18.62 0.58 17.33
CA LYS A 403 17.46 1.40 17.71
C LYS A 403 16.27 1.24 16.73
N LEU A 404 16.05 0.02 16.21
CA LEU A 404 14.86 -0.28 15.40
C LEU A 404 13.59 -0.31 16.25
N PHE A 405 13.73 -0.82 17.48
CA PHE A 405 12.74 -0.80 18.55
C PHE A 405 13.29 0.00 19.73
N THR A 406 12.45 0.76 20.42
CA THR A 406 12.79 1.35 21.71
C THR A 406 11.54 1.59 22.56
N THR A 407 11.69 1.61 23.88
CA THR A 407 10.68 2.07 24.84
C THR A 407 10.92 3.53 25.25
N ASN A 408 12.09 4.10 24.94
CA ASN A 408 12.40 5.49 25.21
C ASN A 408 11.79 6.36 24.11
N LYS A 409 10.98 7.34 24.51
CA LYS A 409 10.27 8.24 23.59
C LYS A 409 11.24 8.97 22.65
N PRO A 410 11.22 8.71 21.33
CA PRO A 410 12.05 9.42 20.37
C PRO A 410 11.55 10.85 20.15
N ALA A 411 12.44 11.74 19.71
CA ALA A 411 12.09 13.14 19.44
C ALA A 411 11.08 13.30 18.28
N ASN A 412 11.19 12.46 17.24
CA ASN A 412 10.36 12.54 16.05
C ASN A 412 9.40 11.34 15.98
N ILE A 413 8.16 11.57 16.43
CA ILE A 413 7.06 10.60 16.40
C ILE A 413 6.11 10.96 15.25
N LEU A 414 5.83 9.96 14.41
CA LEU A 414 5.11 10.14 13.15
C LEU A 414 3.58 10.22 13.34
N ASN A 415 3.03 9.35 14.19
CA ASN A 415 1.60 9.30 14.46
C ASN A 415 1.24 10.14 15.70
N ARG A 416 0.25 11.03 15.54
CA ARG A 416 -0.28 11.86 16.64
C ARG A 416 -1.08 11.06 17.66
N ILE A 417 -1.78 10.03 17.18
CA ILE A 417 -2.54 9.09 17.99
C ILE A 417 -1.73 7.80 18.03
N PRO A 418 -1.38 7.27 19.22
CA PRO A 418 -0.66 6.01 19.34
C PRO A 418 -1.43 4.86 18.69
N PHE A 419 -0.72 3.93 18.07
CA PHE A 419 -1.35 2.72 17.54
C PHE A 419 -1.60 1.74 18.69
N VAL A 420 -2.87 1.43 18.96
CA VAL A 420 -3.27 0.61 20.11
C VAL A 420 -3.52 -0.82 19.66
N ILE A 421 -2.82 -1.77 20.30
CA ILE A 421 -2.91 -3.20 19.97
C ILE A 421 -3.88 -3.93 20.89
N ASN A 422 -4.08 -3.44 22.12
CA ASN A 422 -5.00 -4.02 23.10
C ASN A 422 -6.44 -4.13 22.62
N LYS A 423 -7.19 -5.06 23.23
CA LYS A 423 -8.63 -5.26 23.01
C LYS A 423 -9.46 -3.96 23.03
N VAL A 424 -10.44 -3.88 22.15
CA VAL A 424 -11.56 -2.91 22.18
C VAL A 424 -12.70 -3.45 23.06
N GLU A 425 -13.56 -2.57 23.59
CA GLU A 425 -14.69 -2.94 24.45
C GLU A 425 -15.55 -4.07 23.85
N GLU A 426 -15.81 -4.06 22.54
CA GLU A 426 -16.50 -5.13 21.83
C GLU A 426 -15.81 -5.52 20.53
N TYR A 427 -15.57 -6.83 20.35
CA TYR A 427 -15.09 -7.38 19.08
C TYR A 427 -16.23 -7.42 18.05
N PRO A 428 -15.92 -7.34 16.75
CA PRO A 428 -16.93 -7.60 15.72
C PRO A 428 -17.49 -9.01 15.89
N ASN A 429 -18.81 -9.16 15.95
CA ASN A 429 -19.47 -10.46 15.95
C ASN A 429 -19.68 -10.95 14.51
N ILE A 430 -18.59 -11.41 13.88
CA ILE A 430 -18.58 -11.91 12.49
C ILE A 430 -18.34 -13.41 12.48
N VAL A 431 -19.24 -14.17 11.86
CA VAL A 431 -19.19 -15.64 11.85
C VAL A 431 -18.73 -16.14 10.48
N PHE A 432 -17.50 -16.63 10.42
CA PHE A 432 -16.99 -17.39 9.28
C PHE A 432 -17.51 -18.83 9.35
N LYS A 433 -17.97 -19.39 8.23
CA LYS A 433 -18.23 -20.82 8.13
C LYS A 433 -16.92 -21.55 7.88
N GLN A 434 -16.67 -22.62 8.64
CA GLN A 434 -15.57 -23.52 8.31
C GLN A 434 -15.94 -24.24 7.00
N ILE A 435 -15.03 -24.19 6.03
CA ILE A 435 -15.10 -24.98 4.79
C ILE A 435 -14.31 -26.25 5.01
#